data_AF-A0A414SKI3-F1
#
_entry.id   AF-A0A414SKI3-F1
#
_cell.length_a   1.000
_cell.length_b   1.000
_cell.length_c   1.000
_cell.angle_alpha   90.00
_cell.angle_beta   90.00
_cell.angle_gamma   90.00
#
_symmetry.space_group_name_H-M   'P 1'
#
loop_
_entity.id
_entity.type
_entity.pdbx_description
1 polymer ?
#
loop_
_entity_poly.entity_id
_entity_poly.type
_entity_poly.pdbx_seq_one_letter_code
_entity_poly.pdbx_strand_id
1 'polypeptide(L)'
;MANLIIRDRGTGKSTALVYTSFVTRYPILVQYESRIQHLITIAIDLGVNIPRPIRIDQYRDSKRKEENVLIDEGYDLIGAAVDSYLETHVAAITFTDKIKEGENQCR
;
A
#
# COMPACT_ATOMS: atom_id res chain seq x y z
N MET A 1 4.75 -10.04 8.97
CA MET A 1 4.76 -10.42 7.54
C MET A 1 3.89 -9.42 6.80
N ALA A 2 4.35 -8.84 5.69
CA ALA A 2 3.55 -7.88 4.93
C ALA A 2 2.47 -8.62 4.13
N ASN A 3 1.22 -8.13 4.16
CA ASN A 3 0.13 -8.69 3.37
C ASN A 3 0.08 -8.00 2.00
N LEU A 4 0.30 -8.77 0.93
CA LEU A 4 0.30 -8.25 -0.44
C LEU A 4 -1.11 -8.34 -1.04
N ILE A 5 -1.72 -7.19 -1.34
CA ILE A 5 -3.05 -7.11 -1.94
C ILE A 5 -2.90 -6.78 -3.43
N ILE A 6 -2.82 -7.81 -4.28
CA ILE A 6 -2.86 -7.66 -5.74
C ILE A 6 -4.27 -7.97 -6.22
N ARG A 7 -4.90 -6.99 -6.89
CA ARG A 7 -6.17 -7.16 -7.59
C ARG A 7 -6.22 -6.29 -8.82
N ASP A 8 -7.14 -6.56 -9.73
CA ASP A 8 -7.35 -5.74 -10.92
C ASP A 8 -7.79 -4.30 -10.55
N ARG A 9 -7.71 -3.38 -11.51
CA ARG A 9 -8.18 -2.00 -11.29
C ARG A 9 -9.70 -2.03 -11.04
N GLY A 10 -10.16 -1.23 -10.09
CA GLY A 10 -11.59 -1.09 -9.79
C GLY A 10 -12.19 -2.18 -8.89
N THR A 11 -11.41 -3.17 -8.43
CA THR A 11 -11.91 -4.28 -7.59
C THR A 11 -11.79 -4.01 -6.08
N GLY A 12 -11.76 -2.74 -5.67
CA GLY A 12 -11.79 -2.34 -4.26
C GLY A 12 -10.48 -2.45 -3.47
N LYS A 13 -9.30 -2.39 -4.12
CA LYS A 13 -7.99 -2.41 -3.42
C LYS A 13 -7.89 -1.33 -2.33
N SER A 14 -8.16 -0.08 -2.69
CA SER A 14 -8.09 1.05 -1.75
C SER A 14 -9.16 0.95 -0.66
N THR A 15 -10.35 0.42 -0.96
CA THR A 15 -11.40 0.10 0.03
C THR A 15 -10.90 -0.91 1.07
N ALA A 16 -10.27 -2.00 0.63
CA ALA A 16 -9.68 -3.00 1.53
C ALA A 16 -8.55 -2.39 2.39
N LEU A 17 -7.75 -1.50 1.81
CA LEU A 17 -6.67 -0.80 2.51
C LEU A 17 -7.21 0.15 3.59
N VAL A 18 -8.27 0.90 3.29
CA VAL A 18 -8.98 1.77 4.26
C VAL A 18 -9.54 0.94 5.41
N TYR A 19 -10.19 -0.18 5.13
CA TYR A 19 -10.71 -1.06 6.17
C TYR A 19 -9.59 -1.64 7.04
N THR A 20 -8.47 -2.05 6.42
CA THR A 20 -7.28 -2.53 7.15
C THR A 20 -6.73 -1.43 8.05
N SER A 21 -6.62 -0.20 7.57
CA SER A 21 -6.18 0.96 8.36
C SER A 21 -7.11 1.25 9.52
N PHE A 22 -8.43 1.14 9.32
CA PHE A 22 -9.42 1.31 10.38
C PHE A 22 -9.23 0.29 11.52
N VAL A 23 -9.06 -0.99 11.17
CA VAL A 23 -8.89 -2.07 12.16
C VAL A 23 -7.54 -1.98 12.87
N THR A 24 -6.47 -1.72 12.13
CA THR A 24 -5.08 -1.78 12.66
C THR A 24 -4.59 -0.46 13.25
N ARG A 25 -5.23 0.66 12.89
CA ARG A 25 -4.76 2.03 13.14
C ARG A 25 -3.41 2.37 12.50
N TYR A 26 -2.97 1.60 11.51
CA TYR A 26 -1.75 1.94 10.76
C TYR A 26 -2.05 3.01 9.71
N PRO A 27 -1.22 4.06 9.59
CA PRO A 27 -1.43 5.05 8.55
C PRO A 27 -1.12 4.47 7.18
N ILE A 28 -1.83 4.99 6.19
CA ILE A 28 -1.61 4.65 4.78
C ILE A 28 -0.62 5.65 4.19
N LEU A 29 0.50 5.15 3.67
CA LEU A 29 1.46 5.90 2.89
C LEU A 29 1.03 5.96 1.44
N VAL A 30 1.11 7.15 0.84
CA VAL A 30 0.73 7.40 -0.55
C VAL A 30 1.77 8.23 -1.29
N GLN A 31 1.79 8.16 -2.61
CA GLN A 31 2.73 8.93 -3.43
C GLN A 31 2.27 10.39 -3.64
N TYR A 32 0.97 10.61 -3.85
CA TYR A 32 0.40 11.90 -4.25
C TYR A 32 -0.69 12.39 -3.28
N GLU A 33 -0.82 13.71 -3.13
CA GLU A 33 -1.84 14.32 -2.26
C GLU A 33 -3.27 13.99 -2.70
N SER A 34 -3.50 13.84 -4.01
CA SER A 34 -4.79 13.41 -4.56
C SER A 34 -5.24 12.06 -4.03
N ARG A 35 -4.29 11.15 -3.72
CA ARG A 35 -4.59 9.85 -3.11
C ARG A 35 -5.05 9.98 -1.67
N ILE A 36 -4.51 10.94 -0.90
CA ILE A 36 -4.97 11.22 0.46
C ILE A 36 -6.46 11.58 0.43
N GLN A 37 -6.84 12.52 -0.44
CA GLN A 37 -8.24 12.94 -0.56
C GLN A 37 -9.15 11.79 -0.96
N HIS A 38 -8.73 10.98 -1.93
CA HIS A 38 -9.49 9.80 -2.36
C HIS A 38 -9.72 8.79 -1.22
N LEU A 39 -8.68 8.49 -0.43
CA LEU A 39 -8.79 7.57 0.71
C LEU A 39 -9.68 8.14 1.83
N ILE A 40 -9.63 9.45 2.07
CA ILE A 40 -10.52 10.12 3.01
C ILE A 40 -11.98 10.03 2.54
N THR A 41 -12.26 10.26 1.25
CA THR A 41 -13.61 10.08 0.67
C THR A 41 -14.10 8.64 0.89
N ILE A 42 -13.27 7.64 0.59
CA ILE A 42 -13.63 6.23 0.84
C ILE A 42 -13.93 6.00 2.33
N ALA A 43 -13.11 6.54 3.25
CA ALA A 43 -13.35 6.37 4.68
C ALA A 43 -14.68 7.01 5.13
N ILE A 44 -15.02 8.18 4.59
CA ILE A 44 -16.30 8.86 4.83
C ILE A 44 -17.47 8.01 4.30
N ASP A 45 -17.38 7.54 3.05
CA ASP A 45 -18.41 6.73 2.41
C ASP A 45 -18.67 5.41 3.17
N LEU A 46 -17.62 4.85 3.78
CA LEU A 46 -17.69 3.65 4.63
C LEU A 46 -18.10 3.94 6.09
N GLY A 47 -18.16 5.20 6.51
CA GLY A 47 -18.44 5.59 7.89
C GLY A 47 -17.35 5.18 8.90
N VAL A 48 -16.09 5.10 8.47
CA VAL A 48 -14.96 4.69 9.31
C VAL A 48 -13.96 5.83 9.54
N ASN A 49 -13.26 5.78 10.67
CA ASN A 49 -12.21 6.75 11.00
C ASN A 49 -10.82 6.10 10.97
N ILE A 50 -9.99 6.56 10.05
CA ILE A 50 -8.61 6.09 9.85
C ILE A 50 -7.60 7.18 10.27
N PRO A 51 -6.37 6.80 10.68
CA PRO A 51 -5.27 7.76 10.74
C PRO A 51 -5.13 8.50 9.41
N ARG A 52 -4.76 9.79 9.46
CA ARG A 52 -4.59 10.59 8.24
C ARG A 52 -3.52 9.92 7.36
N PRO A 53 -3.83 9.61 6.07
CA PRO A 53 -2.81 9.15 5.14
C PRO A 53 -1.66 10.14 5.01
N ILE A 54 -0.45 9.65 4.76
CA ILE A 54 0.79 10.44 4.78
C ILE A 54 1.49 10.28 3.44
N ARG A 55 2.06 11.36 2.88
CA ARG A 55 2.88 11.23 1.68
C ARG A 55 4.20 10.51 1.98
N ILE A 56 4.66 9.66 1.08
CA ILE A 56 5.89 8.86 1.26
C ILE A 56 7.12 9.74 1.49
N ASP A 57 7.25 10.87 0.78
CA ASP A 57 8.36 11.81 0.97
C ASP A 57 8.33 12.48 2.35
N GLN A 58 7.16 12.96 2.79
CA GLN A 58 6.94 13.51 4.13
C GLN A 58 7.25 12.47 5.20
N TYR A 59 6.83 11.23 4.98
CA TYR A 59 7.14 10.12 5.87
C TYR A 59 8.64 9.86 5.90
N ARG A 60 9.34 9.86 4.75
CA ARG A 60 10.80 9.67 4.64
C ARG A 60 11.57 10.72 5.42
N ASP A 61 11.16 11.98 5.35
CA ASP A 61 11.82 13.11 6.01
C ASP A 61 11.43 13.25 7.51
N SER A 62 10.39 12.54 7.95
CA SER A 62 9.97 12.52 9.34
C SER A 62 11.03 11.97 10.29
N LYS A 63 11.26 12.68 11.41
CA LYS A 63 12.08 12.22 12.55
C LYS A 63 11.44 11.09 13.35
N ARG A 64 10.10 10.98 13.31
CA ARG A 64 9.35 9.94 14.00
C ARG A 64 8.79 8.97 12.97
N LYS A 65 9.18 7.70 13.08
CA LYS A 65 8.66 6.63 12.23
C LYS A 65 7.58 5.88 12.97
N GLU A 66 6.58 5.44 12.22
CA GLU A 66 5.59 4.50 12.72
C GLU A 66 6.17 3.10 12.65
N GLU A 67 5.83 2.26 13.63
CA GLU A 67 6.30 0.87 13.65
C GLU A 67 5.73 0.07 12.47
N ASN A 68 4.48 0.37 12.09
CA ASN A 68 3.77 -0.30 11.01
C ASN A 68 3.07 0.72 10.13
N VAL A 69 3.11 0.47 8.82
CA VAL A 69 2.48 1.31 7.80
C VAL A 69 1.82 0.45 6.73
N LEU A 70 0.80 1.00 6.09
CA LEU A 70 0.18 0.46 4.89
C LEU A 70 0.65 1.28 3.68
N ILE A 71 0.73 0.69 2.49
CA ILE A 71 1.19 1.40 1.28
C ILE A 71 0.12 1.25 0.20
N ASP A 72 -0.36 2.38 -0.31
CA ASP A 72 -1.22 2.44 -1.50
C ASP A 72 -0.33 2.59 -2.74
N GLU A 73 -0.57 1.77 -3.77
CA GLU A 73 0.22 1.71 -5.01
C GLU A 73 1.73 1.49 -4.80
N GLY A 74 2.09 0.48 -4.01
CA GLY A 74 3.49 0.18 -3.68
C GLY A 74 4.37 -0.28 -4.85
N TYR A 75 3.82 -0.55 -6.04
CA TYR A 75 4.59 -1.02 -7.19
C TYR A 75 5.67 -0.02 -7.61
N ASP A 76 5.35 1.28 -7.61
CA ASP A 76 6.31 2.33 -7.96
C ASP A 76 7.43 2.46 -6.91
N LEU A 77 7.14 2.12 -5.65
CA LEU A 77 8.11 2.14 -4.57
C LEU A 77 9.10 0.97 -4.66
N ILE A 78 8.64 -0.20 -5.14
CA ILE A 78 9.44 -1.42 -5.19
C ILE A 78 10.71 -1.20 -6.02
N GLY A 79 10.62 -0.60 -7.21
CA GLY A 79 11.78 -0.37 -8.06
C GLY A 79 12.85 0.46 -7.34
N ALA A 80 12.45 1.62 -6.81
CA ALA A 80 13.35 2.50 -6.07
C ALA A 80 13.94 1.85 -4.80
N ALA A 81 13.15 1.04 -4.10
CA ALA A 81 13.59 0.35 -2.90
C ALA A 81 14.62 -0.75 -3.21
N VAL A 82 14.39 -1.52 -4.28
CA VAL A 82 15.33 -2.58 -4.69
C VAL A 82 16.60 -1.99 -5.28
N ASP A 83 16.51 -0.92 -6.08
CA ASP A 83 17.67 -0.19 -6.58
C ASP A 83 18.57 0.29 -5.43
N SER A 84 17.97 0.90 -4.40
CA SER A 84 18.70 1.37 -3.23
C SER A 84 19.28 0.24 -2.37
N TYR A 85 18.62 -0.93 -2.32
CA TYR A 85 19.08 -2.07 -1.53
C TYR A 85 20.25 -2.81 -2.18
N LEU A 86 20.27 -2.90 -3.50
CA LEU A 86 21.32 -3.57 -4.27
C LEU A 86 22.42 -2.62 -4.76
N GLU A 87 22.28 -1.32 -4.52
CA GLU A 87 23.19 -0.26 -5.00
C GLU A 87 23.41 -0.31 -6.52
N THR A 88 22.39 -0.76 -7.26
CA THR A 88 22.45 -0.92 -8.71
C THR A 88 21.09 -0.71 -9.35
N HIS A 89 21.06 -0.34 -10.62
CA HIS A 89 19.80 -0.19 -11.34
C HIS A 89 19.23 -1.56 -11.72
N VAL A 90 18.09 -1.91 -11.14
CA VAL A 90 17.38 -3.15 -11.44
C VAL A 90 16.48 -2.96 -12.65
N ALA A 91 16.86 -3.61 -13.75
CA ALA A 91 16.16 -3.51 -15.02
C ALA A 91 14.80 -4.26 -15.04
N ALA A 92 14.63 -5.29 -14.21
CA ALA A 92 13.38 -6.07 -14.17
C ALA A 92 13.22 -6.80 -12.82
N ILE A 93 11.98 -6.89 -12.35
CA ILE A 93 11.58 -7.67 -11.16
C ILE A 93 10.38 -8.53 -11.54
N THR A 94 10.36 -9.79 -11.10
CA THR A 94 9.20 -10.68 -11.25
C THR A 94 8.64 -11.04 -9.89
N PHE A 95 7.32 -11.15 -9.80
CA PHE A 95 6.62 -11.59 -8.59
C PHE A 95 5.76 -12.80 -8.93
N THR A 96 5.94 -13.88 -8.18
CA THR A 96 5.00 -15.01 -8.22
C THR A 96 3.84 -14.72 -7.26
N ASP A 97 2.63 -14.70 -7.79
CA ASP A 97 1.41 -14.55 -6.98
C ASP A 97 1.05 -15.89 -6.31
N LYS A 98 1.68 -16.14 -5.15
CA LYS A 98 1.39 -17.35 -4.35
C LYS A 98 -0.04 -17.40 -3.80
N ILE A 99 -0.82 -16.32 -3.89
CA ILE A 99 -2.21 -16.27 -3.43
C ILE A 99 -3.12 -16.87 -4.52
N LYS A 100 -2.90 -16.51 -5.80
CA LYS A 100 -3.64 -17.11 -6.94
C LYS A 100 -3.31 -18.58 -7.19
N GLU A 101 -2.11 -19.04 -6.85
CA GLU A 101 -1.72 -20.45 -7.00
C GLU A 101 -2.54 -21.40 -6.12
N GLY A 102 -3.08 -20.93 -4.99
CA GLY A 102 -3.99 -21.72 -4.13
C GLY A 102 -5.42 -21.80 -4.66
N GLU A 103 -5.91 -20.76 -5.34
CA GLU A 103 -7.27 -20.73 -5.90
C GLU A 103 -7.43 -21.63 -7.13
N ASN A 104 -6.35 -21.86 -7.88
CA ASN A 104 -6.34 -22.72 -9.06
C ASN A 104 -6.17 -24.22 -8.75
N GLN A 105 -5.97 -24.61 -7.48
CA GLN A 105 -5.90 -26.03 -7.07
C GLN A 105 -7.26 -26.61 -6.67
N CYS A 106 -8.31 -25.80 -6.67
CA CYS A 106 -9.70 -26.21 -6.38
C CYS A 106 -10.62 -26.14 -7.61
N ARG A 107 -10.08 -26.24 -8.84
CA ARG A 107 -10.85 -26.40 -10.07
C ARG A 107 -10.51 -27.71 -10.76
#